data_AF-A0A8S4PIG4-F1
#
_entry.id   AF-A0A8S4PIG4-F1
#
_cell.length_a   1.000
_cell.length_b   1.000
_cell.length_c   1.000
_cell.angle_alpha   90.00
_cell.angle_beta   90.00
_cell.angle_gamma   90.00
#
_symmetry.space_group_name_H-M   'P 1'
#
loop_
_entity.id
_entity.type
_entity.pdbx_description
1 polymer ?
#
loop_
_entity_poly.entity_id
_entity_poly.type
_entity_poly.pdbx_seq_one_letter_code
_entity_poly.pdbx_strand_id
1 'polypeptide(L)'
;RHRPALGECVASFASAFPVAFLESNLNKYNKHSILYGISDEKIAEFSLEAQEVMNHLAEHLPSLDNIVAEIADLAESGGKYNEAPHVIEVTLPMLCSYLPFWWQQGPDSVTANDGNHVTT
;
A
#
# COMPACT_ATOMS: atom_id res chain seq x y z
N ARG A 1 -7.15 -21.84 -7.10
CA ARG A 1 -6.16 -22.59 -7.91
C ARG A 1 -4.96 -21.74 -8.35
N HIS A 2 -5.10 -20.44 -8.66
CA HIS A 2 -3.98 -19.58 -9.08
C HIS A 2 -3.54 -18.53 -8.04
N ARG A 3 -4.10 -18.59 -6.83
CA ARG A 3 -3.86 -17.59 -5.78
C ARG A 3 -2.37 -17.47 -5.37
N PRO A 4 -1.58 -18.55 -5.24
CA PRO A 4 -0.16 -18.42 -4.94
C PRO A 4 0.62 -17.63 -6.02
N ALA A 5 0.38 -17.94 -7.30
CA ALA A 5 1.00 -17.21 -8.41
C ALA A 5 0.54 -15.74 -8.47
N LEU A 6 -0.74 -15.48 -8.14
CA LEU A 6 -1.24 -14.12 -7.98
C LEU A 6 -0.51 -13.40 -6.84
N GLY A 7 -0.35 -14.05 -5.69
CA GLY A 7 0.39 -13.53 -4.54
C GLY A 7 1.83 -13.16 -4.89
N GLU A 8 2.55 -14.04 -5.59
CA GLU A 8 3.92 -13.76 -6.05
C GLU A 8 3.99 -12.55 -6.98
N CYS A 9 3.07 -12.46 -7.95
CA CYS A 9 3.01 -11.33 -8.88
C CYS A 9 2.71 -10.02 -8.14
N VAL A 10 1.74 -10.03 -7.21
CA VAL A 10 1.34 -8.83 -6.46
C VAL A 10 2.42 -8.44 -5.44
N ALA A 11 3.10 -9.41 -4.82
CA ALA A 11 4.25 -9.16 -3.95
C ALA A 11 5.43 -8.54 -4.71
N SER A 12 5.75 -9.08 -5.89
CA SER A 12 6.76 -8.52 -6.79
C SER A 12 6.39 -7.10 -7.21
N PHE A 13 5.12 -6.87 -7.54
CA PHE A 13 4.60 -5.55 -7.86
C PHE A 13 4.75 -4.59 -6.68
N ALA A 14 4.32 -4.97 -5.47
CA ALA A 14 4.43 -4.14 -4.28
C ALA A 14 5.89 -3.77 -3.95
N SER A 15 6.83 -4.69 -4.17
CA SER A 15 8.26 -4.43 -3.98
C SER A 15 8.86 -3.43 -4.99
N ALA A 16 8.20 -3.22 -6.13
CA ALA A 16 8.68 -2.33 -7.19
C ALA A 16 8.30 -0.86 -6.94
N PHE A 17 7.39 -0.58 -6.00
CA PHE A 17 6.90 0.77 -5.71
C PHE A 17 7.10 1.10 -4.23
N PRO A 18 8.09 1.93 -3.89
CA PRO A 18 8.52 2.05 -2.50
C PRO A 18 7.44 2.59 -1.55
N VAL A 19 6.69 3.63 -1.95
CA VAL A 19 5.53 4.15 -1.21
C VAL A 19 4.61 4.87 -2.19
N ALA A 20 3.59 4.18 -2.68
CA ALA A 20 2.70 4.71 -3.72
C ALA A 20 1.41 3.91 -3.89
N PHE A 21 1.54 2.58 -3.79
CA PHE A 21 0.48 1.68 -4.22
C PHE A 21 -0.70 1.60 -3.24
N LEU A 22 -0.42 1.50 -1.94
CA LEU A 22 -1.45 1.42 -0.90
C LEU A 22 -1.81 2.80 -0.31
N GLU A 23 -0.94 3.79 -0.52
CA GLU A 23 -1.05 5.10 0.11
C GLU A 23 -0.93 6.18 -0.97
N SER A 24 -2.04 6.40 -1.68
CA SER A 24 -2.15 7.34 -2.78
C SER A 24 -1.68 8.74 -2.42
N ASN A 25 -1.93 9.15 -1.17
CA ASN A 25 -1.54 10.46 -0.63
C ASN A 25 -0.04 10.64 -0.38
N LEU A 26 0.74 9.57 -0.52
CA LEU A 26 2.19 9.60 -0.34
C LEU A 26 2.93 9.31 -1.64
N ASN A 27 2.17 9.22 -2.74
CA ASN A 27 2.65 8.81 -4.05
C ASN A 27 3.38 9.94 -4.80
N LYS A 28 4.33 10.61 -4.13
CA LYS A 28 5.07 11.77 -4.64
C LYS A 28 6.15 11.41 -5.65
N TYR A 29 6.53 10.13 -5.72
CA TYR A 29 7.66 9.67 -6.54
C TYR A 29 7.23 8.85 -7.76
N ASN A 30 5.95 8.48 -7.90
CA ASN A 30 5.45 7.76 -9.07
C ASN A 30 4.64 8.67 -10.00
N LYS A 31 5.35 9.53 -10.74
CA LYS A 31 4.76 10.44 -11.76
C LYS A 31 3.92 9.76 -12.86
N HIS A 32 4.04 8.43 -12.97
CA HIS A 32 3.30 7.63 -13.95
C HIS A 32 2.03 7.01 -13.36
N SER A 33 1.80 7.16 -12.05
CA SER A 33 0.54 6.75 -11.44
C SER A 33 -0.56 7.76 -11.75
N ILE A 34 -1.78 7.27 -11.95
CA ILE A 34 -2.98 8.10 -12.05
C ILE A 34 -3.23 8.87 -10.74
N LEU A 35 -2.74 8.35 -9.62
CA LEU A 35 -2.90 8.96 -8.30
C LEU A 35 -1.78 9.95 -7.95
N TYR A 36 -0.87 10.20 -8.90
CA TYR A 36 0.19 11.17 -8.70
C TYR A 36 -0.38 12.58 -8.51
N GLY A 37 0.01 13.24 -7.43
CA GLY A 37 -0.38 14.62 -7.15
C GLY A 37 -1.73 14.80 -6.48
N ILE A 38 -2.43 13.71 -6.11
CA ILE A 38 -3.73 13.80 -5.41
C ILE A 38 -3.60 14.46 -4.02
N SER A 39 -2.47 14.28 -3.35
CA SER A 39 -2.13 14.91 -2.06
C SER A 39 -1.38 16.23 -2.17
N ASP A 40 -0.95 16.59 -3.37
CA ASP A 40 -0.13 17.78 -3.59
C ASP A 40 -1.02 18.94 -4.08
N GLU A 41 -0.54 20.18 -3.92
CA GLU A 41 -1.19 21.39 -4.43
C GLU A 41 -1.51 21.32 -5.94
N LYS A 42 -0.87 20.39 -6.67
CA LYS A 42 -1.05 20.13 -8.09
C LYS A 42 -2.40 19.49 -8.45
N ILE A 43 -3.17 18.95 -7.50
CA ILE A 43 -4.50 18.43 -7.81
C ILE A 43 -5.39 19.51 -8.47
N ALA A 44 -5.18 20.77 -8.09
CA ALA A 44 -5.88 21.93 -8.65
C ALA A 44 -5.48 22.26 -10.10
N GLU A 45 -4.38 21.72 -10.61
CA GLU A 45 -3.95 21.88 -12.01
C GLU A 45 -4.74 20.97 -12.97
N PHE A 46 -5.43 19.94 -12.45
CA PHE A 46 -6.23 19.02 -13.25
C PHE A 46 -7.67 19.51 -13.44
N SER A 47 -8.34 19.03 -14.51
CA SER A 47 -9.76 19.30 -14.69
C SER A 47 -10.59 18.68 -13.57
N LEU A 48 -11.79 19.23 -13.32
CA LEU A 48 -12.68 18.73 -12.26
C LEU A 48 -13.03 17.25 -12.45
N GLU A 49 -13.25 16.83 -13.69
CA GLU A 49 -13.55 15.44 -14.04
C GLU A 49 -12.37 14.51 -13.75
N ALA A 50 -11.15 14.97 -14.02
CA ALA A 50 -9.95 14.21 -13.69
C ALA A 50 -9.77 14.08 -12.17
N GLN A 51 -10.03 15.16 -11.41
CA GLN A 51 -9.99 15.12 -9.95
C GLN A 51 -11.03 14.15 -9.37
N GLU A 52 -12.25 14.15 -9.91
CA GLU A 52 -13.31 13.21 -9.51
C GLU A 52 -12.91 11.75 -9.72
N VAL A 53 -12.34 11.42 -10.89
CA VAL A 53 -11.86 10.06 -11.19
C VAL A 53 -10.72 9.66 -10.24
N MET A 54 -9.77 10.56 -9.97
CA MET A 54 -8.65 10.29 -9.06
C MET A 54 -9.14 10.04 -7.63
N ASN A 55 -10.06 10.86 -7.13
CA ASN A 55 -10.66 10.70 -5.80
C ASN A 55 -11.42 9.39 -5.69
N HIS A 56 -12.27 9.08 -6.68
CA HIS A 56 -13.00 7.83 -6.71
C HIS A 56 -12.05 6.63 -6.72
N LEU A 57 -10.96 6.67 -7.50
CA LEU A 57 -9.99 5.57 -7.51
C LEU A 57 -9.27 5.42 -6.16
N ALA A 58 -8.91 6.53 -5.51
CA ALA A 58 -8.26 6.53 -4.20
C ALA A 58 -9.16 5.94 -3.11
N GLU A 59 -10.46 6.25 -3.11
CA GLU A 59 -11.42 5.70 -2.15
C GLU A 59 -11.58 4.18 -2.21
N HIS A 60 -11.30 3.58 -3.37
CA HIS A 60 -11.41 2.14 -3.59
C HIS A 60 -10.09 1.39 -3.35
N LEU A 61 -8.99 2.12 -3.12
CA LEU A 61 -7.75 1.48 -2.72
C LEU A 61 -7.79 1.15 -1.23
N PRO A 62 -7.43 -0.09 -0.84
CA PRO A 62 -7.31 -0.42 0.56
C PRO A 62 -6.13 0.34 1.18
N SER A 63 -6.37 1.04 2.28
CA SER A 63 -5.29 1.64 3.07
C SER A 63 -4.45 0.56 3.73
N LEU A 64 -3.22 0.91 4.08
CA LEU A 64 -2.32 0.02 4.81
C LEU A 64 -2.96 -0.43 6.13
N ASP A 65 -3.59 0.50 6.87
CA ASP A 65 -4.27 0.21 8.13
C ASP A 65 -5.39 -0.82 7.99
N ASN A 66 -6.21 -0.71 6.94
CA ASN A 66 -7.31 -1.65 6.69
C ASN A 66 -6.77 -3.07 6.41
N ILE A 67 -5.68 -3.16 5.65
CA ILE A 67 -5.04 -4.44 5.32
C ILE A 67 -4.43 -5.09 6.57
N VAL A 68 -3.74 -4.29 7.38
CA VAL A 68 -3.14 -4.76 8.63
C VAL A 68 -4.23 -5.23 9.60
N ALA A 69 -5.34 -4.51 9.70
CA ALA A 69 -6.49 -4.91 10.50
C ALA A 69 -7.10 -6.23 10.03
N GLU A 70 -7.31 -6.44 8.72
CA GLU A 70 -7.82 -7.70 8.18
C GLU A 70 -6.91 -8.89 8.54
N ILE A 71 -5.59 -8.70 8.47
CA ILE A 71 -4.61 -9.75 8.86
C ILE A 71 -4.63 -10.00 10.37
N ALA A 72 -4.73 -8.95 11.19
CA ALA A 72 -4.80 -9.06 12.64
C ALA A 72 -6.07 -9.81 13.08
N ASP A 73 -7.23 -9.46 12.53
CA ASP A 73 -8.51 -10.12 12.80
C ASP A 73 -8.45 -11.61 12.47
N LEU A 74 -7.80 -11.97 11.36
CA LEU A 74 -7.58 -13.37 10.98
C LEU A 74 -6.66 -14.10 11.97
N ALA A 75 -5.61 -13.45 12.45
CA ALA A 75 -4.70 -14.04 13.42
C ALA A 75 -5.37 -14.24 14.79
N GLU A 76 -6.14 -13.25 15.26
CA GLU A 76 -6.81 -13.26 16.56
C GLU A 76 -8.01 -14.21 16.63
N SER A 77 -8.73 -14.38 15.52
CA SER A 77 -9.84 -15.34 15.43
C SER A 77 -9.39 -16.81 15.48
N GLY A 78 -8.08 -17.07 15.50
CA GLY A 78 -7.51 -18.41 15.32
C GLY A 78 -7.81 -18.94 13.91
N GLY A 79 -7.93 -18.01 12.96
CA GLY A 79 -8.53 -18.22 11.67
C GLY A 79 -7.89 -19.39 10.93
N LYS A 80 -8.71 -20.34 10.49
CA LYS A 80 -8.22 -21.45 9.68
C LYS A 80 -7.95 -20.94 8.29
N TYR A 81 -6.95 -21.52 7.62
CA TYR A 81 -6.62 -21.20 6.23
C TYR A 81 -7.84 -21.17 5.29
N ASN A 82 -8.83 -22.01 5.55
CA ASN A 82 -10.05 -22.09 4.73
C ASN A 82 -10.99 -20.89 4.87
N GLU A 83 -10.87 -20.07 5.91
CA GLU A 83 -11.76 -18.94 6.20
C GLU A 83 -11.38 -17.71 5.37
N ALA A 84 -10.09 -17.49 5.14
CA ALA A 84 -9.58 -16.37 4.36
C ALA A 84 -8.32 -16.76 3.54
N PRO A 85 -8.43 -17.68 2.57
CA PRO A 85 -7.29 -18.14 1.80
C PRO A 85 -6.66 -17.01 0.95
N HIS A 86 -7.41 -15.97 0.59
CA HIS A 86 -6.87 -14.81 -0.14
C HIS A 86 -5.94 -13.97 0.74
N VAL A 87 -6.25 -13.81 2.03
CA VAL A 87 -5.41 -13.06 2.97
C VAL A 87 -4.06 -13.75 3.10
N ILE A 88 -4.05 -15.07 3.28
CA ILE A 88 -2.82 -15.84 3.50
C ILE A 88 -1.99 -15.98 2.22
N GLU A 89 -2.62 -16.21 1.07
CA GLU A 89 -1.91 -16.51 -0.17
C GLU A 89 -1.56 -15.28 -1.01
N VAL A 90 -2.21 -14.13 -0.77
CA VAL A 90 -2.06 -12.93 -1.60
C VAL A 90 -1.72 -11.72 -0.74
N THR A 91 -2.61 -11.35 0.18
CA THR A 91 -2.49 -10.10 0.95
C THR A 91 -1.26 -10.11 1.85
N LEU A 92 -1.03 -11.19 2.59
CA LEU A 92 0.09 -11.33 3.52
C LEU A 92 1.45 -11.34 2.79
N PRO A 93 1.69 -12.16 1.74
CA PRO A 93 2.92 -12.08 0.95
C PRO A 93 3.17 -10.72 0.31
N MET A 94 2.11 -10.07 -0.18
CA MET A 94 2.17 -8.70 -0.70
C MET A 94 2.63 -7.73 0.39
N LEU A 95 1.98 -7.75 1.55
CA LEU A 95 2.30 -6.86 2.65
C LEU A 95 3.72 -7.08 3.19
N CYS A 96 4.16 -8.34 3.32
CA CYS A 96 5.54 -8.66 3.70
C CYS A 96 6.58 -8.10 2.72
N SER A 97 6.22 -7.96 1.43
CA SER A 97 7.09 -7.36 0.42
C SER A 97 7.02 -5.83 0.40
N TYR A 98 5.88 -5.26 0.81
CA TYR A 98 5.64 -3.82 0.86
C TYR A 98 6.24 -3.14 2.10
N LEU A 99 6.01 -3.73 3.29
CA LEU A 99 6.36 -3.14 4.58
C LEU A 99 7.85 -2.73 4.70
N PRO A 100 8.84 -3.48 4.19
CA PRO A 100 10.23 -3.05 4.25
C PRO A 100 10.50 -1.73 3.54
N PHE A 101 9.80 -1.44 2.44
CA PHE A 101 9.91 -0.17 1.72
C PHE A 101 9.12 0.94 2.41
N TRP A 102 7.91 0.63 2.89
CA TRP A 102 7.12 1.54 3.72
C TRP A 102 7.91 2.01 4.94
N TRP A 103 8.58 1.10 5.63
CA TRP A 103 9.39 1.43 6.81
C TRP A 103 10.63 2.28 6.47
N GLN A 104 11.09 2.32 5.22
CA GLN A 104 12.24 3.14 4.84
C GLN A 104 11.84 4.52 4.32
N GLN A 105 10.65 4.65 3.72
CA GLN A 105 10.27 5.81 2.93
C GLN A 105 8.90 6.39 3.29
N GLY A 106 8.13 5.70 4.14
CA GLY A 106 6.83 6.12 4.62
C GLY A 106 6.92 7.10 5.79
N PRO A 107 5.82 7.81 6.10
CA PRO A 107 5.76 8.83 7.13
C PRO A 107 6.15 8.31 8.52
N ASP A 108 5.90 7.03 8.82
CA ASP A 108 6.23 6.42 10.12
C ASP A 108 7.75 6.36 10.37
N SER A 109 8.54 6.24 9.30
CA SER A 109 10.01 6.30 9.35
C SER A 109 10.51 7.73 9.45
N VAL A 110 9.78 8.66 8.84
CA VAL A 110 10.08 10.09 8.79
C VAL A 110 9.44 10.79 9.99
N THR A 111 9.68 10.31 11.21
CA THR A 111 9.48 11.15 12.39
C THR A 111 10.62 12.15 12.48
N ALA A 112 10.26 13.41 12.70
CA ALA A 112 11.12 14.57 12.55
C ALA A 112 12.33 14.57 13.49
N ASN A 113 13.43 13.91 13.11
CA ASN A 113 14.76 14.36 13.52
C ASN A 113 15.86 13.75 12.66
N ASP A 114 16.87 14.57 12.42
CA ASP A 114 18.21 14.18 12.04
C ASP A 114 18.67 12.88 12.73
N GLY A 115 19.32 12.00 11.97
CA GLY A 115 20.20 10.98 12.54
C GLY A 115 19.73 9.54 12.38
N ASN A 116 19.87 9.03 11.17
CA ASN A 116 20.42 7.72 10.85
C ASN A 116 20.63 6.76 12.05
N HIS A 117 19.68 5.86 12.30
CA HIS A 117 19.96 4.60 12.96
C HIS A 117 19.22 3.46 12.27
N VAL A 118 19.94 2.83 11.33
CA VAL A 118 19.69 1.44 10.93
C VAL A 118 19.89 0.59 12.18
N THR A 119 18.87 -0.14 12.59
CA THR A 119 19.05 -1.26 13.51
C THR A 119 18.78 -2.56 12.75
N THR A 120 19.90 -3.28 12.58
CA THR A 120 20.14 -4.72 12.34
C THR A 120 18.94 -5.65 12.23
#